data_AF-E9BRX1-F1
#
_entry.id   AF-E9BRX1-F1
#
_cell.length_a   1.000
_cell.length_b   1.000
_cell.length_c   1.000
_cell.angle_alpha   90.00
_cell.angle_beta   90.00
_cell.angle_gamma   90.00
#
_symmetry.space_group_name_H-M   'P 1'
#
loop_
_entity.id
_entity.type
_entity.pdbx_description
1 polymer ?
#
loop_
_entity_poly.entity_id
_entity_poly.type
_entity_poly.pdbx_seq_one_letter_code
_entity_poly.pdbx_strand_id
1 'polypeptide(L)'
;MAVRHQHTTAAGEAAASPTSASASSPGISSSSYNFGGDDGVRIDPRCLPSTIPGITREELAARIVQYHSQQSKLAKEMSDKALAHDVELMRRSLSPSSFAEYMARLEKEQQAAVKEEAKMAAMSPLELHQYRQKKRRQAIRYEWYKTFLVLVAIAGSIAFLFSLFIFFK
;
A
#
# COMPACT_ATOMS: atom_id res chain seq x y z
N MET A 1 -82.56 -7.38 -9.87
CA MET A 1 -82.26 -5.93 -9.80
C MET A 1 -80.79 -5.76 -9.42
N ALA A 2 -80.22 -4.56 -9.66
CA ALA A 2 -78.78 -4.28 -9.65
C ALA A 2 -78.02 -5.04 -10.78
N VAL A 3 -76.83 -4.62 -11.24
CA VAL A 3 -75.87 -3.58 -10.76
C VAL A 3 -75.35 -2.74 -11.95
N ARG A 4 -75.18 -1.41 -11.80
CA ARG A 4 -74.06 -0.66 -12.43
C ARG A 4 -73.83 0.76 -11.86
N HIS A 5 -72.63 1.29 -12.16
CA HIS A 5 -72.08 2.65 -11.93
C HIS A 5 -71.35 2.93 -10.60
N GLN A 6 -70.59 4.03 -10.59
CA GLN A 6 -69.23 4.15 -10.01
C GLN A 6 -68.99 5.49 -9.25
N HIS A 7 -67.71 5.78 -8.91
CA HIS A 7 -67.15 6.96 -8.19
C HIS A 7 -67.35 6.91 -6.65
N THR A 8 -66.42 7.34 -5.78
CA THR A 8 -65.04 7.92 -5.80
C THR A 8 -64.47 7.75 -4.37
N THR A 9 -63.18 7.76 -3.96
CA THR A 9 -61.80 7.98 -4.49
C THR A 9 -60.83 7.62 -3.32
N ALA A 10 -59.52 7.36 -3.43
CA ALA A 10 -58.57 7.09 -4.53
C ALA A 10 -57.24 6.55 -3.94
N ALA A 11 -56.35 6.02 -4.78
CA ALA A 11 -54.92 5.79 -4.48
C ALA A 11 -54.08 5.94 -5.76
N GLY A 12 -52.92 6.60 -5.69
CA GLY A 12 -52.06 6.89 -6.85
C GLY A 12 -51.10 5.75 -7.18
N GLU A 13 -51.02 5.38 -8.46
CA GLU A 13 -50.28 4.23 -8.98
C GLU A 13 -49.00 4.64 -9.73
N ALA A 14 -47.91 3.88 -9.56
CA ALA A 14 -46.74 3.90 -10.45
C ALA A 14 -46.01 2.54 -10.37
N ALA A 15 -45.68 1.95 -11.52
CA ALA A 15 -45.13 0.61 -11.64
C ALA A 15 -43.60 0.58 -11.84
N ALA A 16 -42.96 -0.54 -11.46
CA ALA A 16 -41.64 -0.93 -11.96
C ALA A 16 -41.44 -2.46 -11.95
N SER A 17 -40.76 -2.97 -12.98
CA SER A 17 -40.52 -4.38 -13.28
C SER A 17 -39.61 -5.12 -12.28
N PRO A 18 -39.63 -6.47 -12.24
CA PRO A 18 -38.61 -7.25 -11.54
C PRO A 18 -37.26 -7.15 -12.25
N THR A 19 -36.17 -7.06 -11.46
CA THR A 19 -34.80 -7.09 -11.97
C THR A 19 -33.95 -8.08 -11.18
N SER A 20 -33.56 -9.18 -11.82
CA SER A 20 -32.60 -10.14 -11.27
C SER A 20 -31.20 -9.53 -11.23
N ALA A 21 -30.81 -9.00 -10.07
CA ALA A 21 -29.46 -8.47 -9.85
C ALA A 21 -28.43 -9.61 -9.76
N SER A 22 -28.01 -10.13 -10.91
CA SER A 22 -26.83 -10.99 -10.99
C SER A 22 -25.61 -10.18 -10.56
N ALA A 23 -25.02 -10.54 -9.42
CA ALA A 23 -23.90 -9.83 -8.81
C ALA A 23 -22.59 -10.13 -9.55
N SER A 24 -22.45 -9.58 -10.76
CA SER A 24 -21.21 -9.55 -11.53
C SER A 24 -20.21 -8.62 -10.85
N SER A 25 -19.58 -9.11 -9.78
CA SER A 25 -18.43 -8.47 -9.14
C SER A 25 -17.41 -8.05 -10.21
N PRO A 26 -16.98 -6.78 -10.27
CA PRO A 26 -15.88 -6.38 -11.14
C PRO A 26 -14.65 -7.18 -10.73
N GLY A 27 -14.22 -8.10 -11.59
CA GLY A 27 -12.99 -8.86 -11.38
C GLY A 27 -11.84 -7.88 -11.35
N ILE A 28 -11.25 -7.66 -10.17
CA ILE A 28 -10.01 -6.91 -10.04
C ILE A 28 -8.94 -7.73 -10.76
N SER A 29 -8.69 -7.37 -12.02
CA SER A 29 -7.68 -8.01 -12.86
C SER A 29 -6.30 -7.74 -12.28
N SER A 30 -5.91 -8.58 -11.34
CA SER A 30 -4.58 -8.63 -10.72
C SER A 30 -3.57 -9.09 -11.76
N SER A 31 -3.25 -8.20 -12.69
CA SER A 31 -2.33 -8.44 -13.80
C SER A 31 -0.94 -8.75 -13.23
N SER A 32 -0.55 -10.01 -13.39
CA SER A 32 0.73 -10.60 -13.03
C SER A 32 1.88 -9.59 -13.07
N TYR A 33 2.47 -9.34 -11.91
CA TYR A 33 3.62 -8.45 -11.69
C TYR A 33 4.82 -8.94 -12.54
N ASN A 34 5.03 -8.29 -13.69
CA ASN A 34 6.26 -8.45 -14.45
C ASN A 34 7.37 -7.61 -13.78
N PHE A 35 8.55 -8.20 -13.66
CA PHE A 35 9.75 -7.50 -13.22
C PHE A 35 10.40 -6.76 -14.41
N GLY A 36 10.89 -5.54 -14.19
CA GLY A 36 11.87 -4.90 -15.06
C GLY A 36 11.30 -4.20 -16.31
N GLY A 37 10.43 -3.22 -16.12
CA GLY A 37 10.00 -2.29 -17.18
C GLY A 37 9.69 -0.90 -16.64
N ASP A 38 9.88 0.13 -17.47
CA ASP A 38 9.31 1.47 -17.24
C ASP A 38 7.82 1.43 -17.62
N ASP A 39 7.03 0.70 -16.82
CA ASP A 39 5.57 0.64 -16.94
C ASP A 39 4.95 1.90 -16.31
N GLY A 40 5.31 3.05 -16.89
CA GLY A 40 4.64 4.33 -16.65
C GLY A 40 3.14 4.18 -16.87
N VAL A 41 2.35 4.81 -16.01
CA VAL A 41 0.89 4.59 -15.86
C VAL A 41 0.18 4.54 -17.21
N ARG A 42 -0.34 3.36 -17.60
CA ARG A 42 -1.18 3.17 -18.79
C ARG A 42 -2.64 3.00 -18.36
N ILE A 43 -3.53 3.78 -18.98
CA ILE A 43 -4.96 3.81 -18.67
C ILE A 43 -5.72 3.45 -19.94
N ASP A 44 -6.57 2.42 -19.89
CA ASP A 44 -7.46 2.08 -21.00
C ASP A 44 -8.62 3.09 -21.05
N PRO A 45 -8.75 3.90 -22.13
CA PRO A 45 -9.86 4.84 -22.29
C PRO A 45 -11.23 4.15 -22.28
N ARG A 46 -11.33 2.85 -22.61
CA ARG A 46 -12.59 2.10 -22.57
C ARG A 46 -13.18 1.99 -21.16
N CYS A 47 -12.31 1.99 -20.15
CA CYS A 47 -12.68 1.95 -18.73
C CYS A 47 -13.01 3.33 -18.14
N LEU A 48 -12.84 4.42 -18.90
CA LEU A 48 -13.11 5.79 -18.43
C LEU A 48 -14.55 6.23 -18.70
N PRO A 49 -15.16 7.03 -17.81
CA PRO A 49 -16.53 7.51 -17.97
C PRO A 49 -16.62 8.56 -19.09
N SER A 50 -17.61 8.42 -19.97
CA SER A 50 -17.99 9.44 -20.98
C SER A 50 -18.91 10.54 -20.41
N THR A 51 -18.97 10.71 -19.10
CA THR A 51 -19.87 11.68 -18.43
C THR A 51 -19.28 13.07 -18.28
N ILE A 52 -18.06 13.32 -18.80
CA ILE A 52 -17.45 14.64 -18.85
C ILE A 52 -17.78 15.30 -20.20
N PRO A 53 -18.68 16.29 -20.25
CA PRO A 53 -19.01 16.94 -21.52
C PRO A 53 -17.82 17.74 -22.06
N GLY A 54 -17.56 17.60 -23.36
CA GLY A 54 -16.52 18.37 -24.07
C GLY A 54 -15.10 17.80 -24.05
N ILE A 55 -14.88 16.61 -23.48
CA ILE A 55 -13.58 15.92 -23.44
C ILE A 55 -13.76 14.47 -23.93
N THR A 56 -12.87 13.95 -24.78
CA THR A 56 -12.93 12.54 -25.24
C THR A 56 -12.35 11.59 -24.19
N ARG A 57 -12.67 10.28 -24.26
CA ARG A 57 -12.10 9.30 -23.32
C ARG A 57 -10.60 9.15 -23.50
N GLU A 58 -10.13 9.31 -24.73
CA GLU A 58 -8.75 9.24 -25.17
C GLU A 58 -7.96 10.47 -24.66
N GLU A 59 -8.53 11.66 -24.76
CA GLU A 59 -7.98 12.89 -24.18
C GLU A 59 -7.94 12.82 -22.65
N LEU A 60 -9.01 12.32 -22.01
CA LEU A 60 -9.06 12.12 -20.57
C LEU A 60 -7.98 11.13 -20.10
N ALA A 61 -7.80 10.00 -20.80
CA ALA A 61 -6.73 9.04 -20.51
C ALA A 61 -5.36 9.71 -20.62
N ALA A 62 -5.08 10.39 -21.74
CA ALA A 62 -3.81 11.10 -21.95
C ALA A 62 -3.53 12.13 -20.84
N ARG A 63 -4.55 12.89 -20.42
CA ARG A 63 -4.44 13.90 -19.36
C ARG A 63 -4.17 13.31 -17.97
N ILE A 64 -4.78 12.16 -17.64
CA ILE A 64 -4.52 11.48 -16.36
C ILE A 64 -3.11 10.85 -16.36
N VAL A 65 -2.67 10.25 -17.47
CA VAL A 65 -1.30 9.75 -17.64
C VAL A 65 -0.28 10.90 -17.53
N GLN A 66 -0.54 12.03 -18.19
CA GLN A 66 0.29 13.23 -18.08
C GLN A 66 0.38 13.71 -16.63
N TYR A 67 -0.76 13.84 -15.94
CA TYR A 67 -0.81 14.26 -14.54
C TYR A 67 0.00 13.34 -13.63
N HIS A 68 -0.18 12.01 -13.72
CA HIS A 68 0.62 11.07 -12.92
C HIS A 68 2.11 11.11 -13.28
N SER A 69 2.47 11.30 -14.56
CA SER A 69 3.88 11.46 -14.97
C SER A 69 4.52 12.75 -14.45
N GLN A 70 3.73 13.82 -14.27
CA GLN A 70 4.19 15.06 -13.67
C GLN A 70 4.27 14.93 -12.14
N GLN A 71 3.29 14.28 -11.52
CA GLN A 71 3.25 14.01 -10.09
C GLN A 71 4.40 13.09 -9.66
N SER A 72 4.74 12.07 -10.43
CA SER A 72 5.87 11.17 -10.13
C SER A 72 7.23 11.87 -10.32
N LYS A 73 7.38 12.73 -11.34
CA LYS A 73 8.56 13.60 -11.49
C LYS A 73 8.71 14.56 -10.31
N LEU A 74 7.65 15.25 -9.92
CA LEU A 74 7.67 16.16 -8.76
C LEU A 74 7.94 15.42 -7.45
N ALA A 75 7.33 14.26 -7.24
CA ALA A 75 7.60 13.42 -6.07
C ALA A 75 9.06 12.96 -6.02
N LYS A 76 9.62 12.52 -7.16
CA LYS A 76 11.03 12.16 -7.28
C LYS A 76 11.96 13.34 -7.03
N GLU A 77 11.69 14.49 -7.66
CA GLU A 77 12.47 15.71 -7.41
C GLU A 77 12.46 16.10 -5.93
N MET A 78 11.33 15.95 -5.24
CA MET A 78 11.23 16.25 -3.81
C MET A 78 11.95 15.20 -2.95
N SER A 79 11.90 13.91 -3.30
CA SER A 79 12.68 12.88 -2.60
C SER A 79 14.19 13.04 -2.81
N ASP A 80 14.62 13.37 -4.02
CA ASP A 80 16.02 13.56 -4.38
C ASP A 80 16.59 14.80 -3.67
N LYS A 81 15.80 15.89 -3.59
CA LYS A 81 16.14 17.11 -2.81
C LYS A 81 16.20 16.85 -1.30
N ALA A 82 15.24 16.08 -0.75
CA ALA A 82 15.23 15.71 0.67
C ALA A 82 16.41 14.81 1.03
N LEU A 83 16.70 13.79 0.22
CA LEU A 83 17.84 12.89 0.41
C LEU A 83 19.17 13.66 0.38
N ALA A 84 19.35 14.56 -0.60
CA ALA A 84 20.54 15.39 -0.69
C ALA A 84 20.70 16.34 0.52
N HIS A 85 19.59 16.92 1.00
CA HIS A 85 19.58 17.72 2.22
C HIS A 85 20.00 16.92 3.44
N ASP A 86 19.41 15.74 3.65
CA ASP A 86 19.64 14.91 4.83
C ASP A 86 21.07 14.31 4.85
N VAL A 87 21.61 13.93 3.69
CA VAL A 87 23.02 13.52 3.54
C VAL A 87 23.97 14.68 3.90
N GLU A 88 23.69 15.91 3.47
CA GLU A 88 24.47 17.09 3.84
C GLU A 88 24.32 17.45 5.34
N LEU A 89 23.14 17.20 5.93
CA LEU A 89 22.89 17.34 7.37
C LEU A 89 23.72 16.32 8.17
N MET A 90 23.76 15.06 7.73
CA MET A 90 24.62 14.02 8.30
C MET A 90 26.10 14.37 8.16
N ARG A 91 26.54 14.86 6.99
CA ARG A 91 27.92 15.28 6.74
C ARG A 91 28.38 16.46 7.60
N ARG A 92 27.44 17.30 8.07
CA ARG A 92 27.70 18.43 8.99
C ARG A 92 27.62 18.08 10.47
N SER A 93 26.86 17.04 10.84
CA SER A 93 26.64 16.63 12.23
C SER A 93 27.54 15.48 12.70
N LEU A 94 28.06 14.68 11.77
CA LEU A 94 28.98 13.57 12.04
C LEU A 94 30.45 13.97 11.83
N SER A 95 31.36 13.22 12.45
CA SER A 95 32.79 13.30 12.10
C SER A 95 33.04 12.68 10.71
N PRO A 96 34.07 13.12 9.96
CA PRO A 96 34.37 12.54 8.65
C PRO A 96 34.59 11.02 8.67
N SER A 97 35.15 10.46 9.76
CA SER A 97 35.32 9.02 9.94
C SER A 97 34.00 8.29 10.15
N SER A 98 33.14 8.76 11.05
CA SER A 98 31.83 8.12 11.31
C SER A 98 30.88 8.24 10.12
N PHE A 99 30.95 9.33 9.35
CA PHE A 99 30.26 9.46 8.06
C PHE A 99 30.78 8.45 7.03
N ALA A 100 32.10 8.27 6.91
CA ALA A 100 32.68 7.27 6.00
C ALA A 100 32.31 5.83 6.39
N GLU A 101 32.31 5.49 7.68
CA GLU A 101 31.84 4.20 8.18
C GLU A 101 30.35 3.95 7.90
N TYR A 102 29.52 4.99 8.05
CA TYR A 102 28.10 4.94 7.71
C TYR A 102 27.88 4.68 6.20
N MET A 103 28.57 5.40 5.32
CA MET A 103 28.49 5.19 3.87
C MET A 103 28.98 3.80 3.46
N ALA A 104 30.12 3.34 4.00
CA ALA A 104 30.64 2.00 3.77
C ALA A 104 29.74 0.89 4.35
N ARG A 105 28.89 1.20 5.32
CA ARG A 105 27.82 0.30 5.80
C ARG A 105 26.63 0.28 4.85
N LEU A 106 26.17 1.43 4.36
CA LEU A 106 25.10 1.51 3.35
C LEU A 106 25.47 0.71 2.09
N GLU A 107 26.69 0.86 1.56
CA GLU A 107 27.15 0.06 0.42
C GLU A 107 27.11 -1.46 0.70
N LYS A 108 27.51 -1.90 1.90
CA LYS A 108 27.46 -3.32 2.28
C LYS A 108 26.03 -3.84 2.39
N GLU A 109 25.11 -3.05 2.95
CA GLU A 109 23.69 -3.39 3.04
C GLU A 109 23.02 -3.40 1.66
N GLN A 110 23.34 -2.44 0.78
CA GLN A 110 22.87 -2.41 -0.61
C GLN A 110 23.42 -3.58 -1.44
N GLN A 111 24.72 -3.88 -1.34
CA GLN A 111 25.32 -5.04 -1.99
C GLN A 111 24.74 -6.35 -1.47
N ALA A 112 24.41 -6.45 -0.17
CA ALA A 112 23.72 -7.61 0.38
C ALA A 112 22.30 -7.74 -0.18
N ALA A 113 21.54 -6.64 -0.27
CA ALA A 113 20.22 -6.62 -0.89
C ALA A 113 20.27 -7.09 -2.36
N VAL A 114 21.16 -6.50 -3.19
CA VAL A 114 21.33 -6.91 -4.60
C VAL A 114 21.76 -8.38 -4.73
N LYS A 115 22.61 -8.89 -3.82
CA LYS A 115 23.01 -10.31 -3.80
C LYS A 115 21.86 -11.23 -3.37
N GLU A 116 20.98 -10.82 -2.46
CA GLU A 116 19.77 -11.58 -2.10
C GLU A 116 18.71 -11.51 -3.22
N GLU A 117 18.54 -10.36 -3.88
CA GLU A 117 17.63 -10.20 -5.02
C GLU A 117 18.09 -11.02 -6.23
N ALA A 118 19.39 -11.04 -6.54
CA ALA A 118 19.96 -11.90 -7.58
C ALA A 118 19.76 -13.39 -7.27
N LYS A 119 19.92 -13.83 -6.01
CA LYS A 119 19.58 -15.20 -5.59
C LYS A 119 18.10 -15.49 -5.76
N MET A 120 17.23 -14.56 -5.37
CA MET A 120 15.77 -14.71 -5.48
C MET A 120 15.29 -14.72 -6.95
N ALA A 121 15.97 -14.01 -7.85
CA ALA A 121 15.72 -14.05 -9.29
C ALA A 121 16.27 -15.32 -9.97
N ALA A 122 17.33 -15.93 -9.40
CA ALA A 122 17.91 -17.19 -9.86
C ALA A 122 17.21 -18.45 -9.29
N MET A 123 16.46 -18.32 -8.19
CA MET A 123 15.62 -19.39 -7.64
C MET A 123 14.41 -19.67 -8.53
N SER A 124 13.98 -20.94 -8.60
CA SER A 124 12.74 -21.27 -9.30
C SER A 124 11.52 -20.65 -8.60
N PRO A 125 10.40 -20.39 -9.31
CA PRO A 125 9.20 -19.83 -8.70
C PRO A 125 8.65 -20.65 -7.52
N LEU A 126 8.80 -21.98 -7.55
CA LEU A 126 8.39 -22.88 -6.47
C LEU A 126 9.24 -22.68 -5.21
N GLU A 127 10.57 -22.62 -5.36
CA GLU A 127 11.50 -22.38 -4.24
C GLU A 127 11.29 -20.98 -3.64
N LEU A 128 11.11 -19.96 -4.49
CA LEU A 128 10.81 -18.59 -4.07
C LEU A 128 9.51 -18.51 -3.25
N HIS A 129 8.48 -19.27 -3.61
CA HIS A 129 7.26 -19.38 -2.81
C HIS A 129 7.50 -20.06 -1.46
N GLN A 130 8.26 -21.17 -1.42
CA GLN A 130 8.61 -21.84 -0.16
C GLN A 130 9.48 -20.97 0.76
N TYR A 131 10.48 -20.27 0.21
CA TYR A 131 11.33 -19.31 0.92
C TYR A 131 10.48 -18.19 1.52
N ARG A 132 9.58 -17.57 0.74
CA ARG A 132 8.65 -16.54 1.23
C ARG A 132 7.74 -17.07 2.34
N GLN A 133 7.23 -18.30 2.23
CA GLN A 133 6.40 -18.91 3.27
C GLN A 133 7.19 -19.19 4.56
N LYS A 134 8.44 -19.68 4.46
CA LYS A 134 9.34 -19.91 5.60
C LYS A 134 9.71 -18.60 6.30
N LYS A 135 10.05 -17.56 5.54
CA LYS A 135 10.39 -16.21 6.05
C LYS A 135 9.20 -15.55 6.76
N ARG A 136 7.97 -15.69 6.23
CA ARG A 136 6.73 -15.25 6.93
C ARG A 136 6.54 -15.95 8.28
N ARG A 137 6.74 -17.28 8.36
CA ARG A 137 6.65 -18.01 9.63
C ARG A 137 7.71 -17.58 10.66
N GLN A 138 8.89 -17.16 10.21
CA GLN A 138 9.94 -16.62 11.08
C GLN A 138 9.62 -15.20 11.59
N ALA A 139 9.13 -14.32 10.70
CA ALA A 139 8.68 -12.96 11.07
C ALA A 139 7.60 -13.00 12.16
N ILE A 140 6.54 -13.79 11.98
CA ILE A 140 5.45 -13.93 12.96
C ILE A 140 5.99 -14.40 14.33
N ARG A 141 6.91 -15.37 14.38
CA ARG A 141 7.53 -15.81 15.65
C ARG A 141 8.33 -14.69 16.32
N TYR A 142 9.05 -13.88 15.54
CA TYR A 142 9.83 -12.76 16.05
C TYR A 142 8.95 -11.63 16.58
N GLU A 143 7.83 -11.35 15.91
CA GLU A 143 6.81 -10.40 16.36
C GLU A 143 6.16 -10.86 17.69
N TRP A 144 5.77 -12.13 17.79
CA TRP A 144 5.25 -12.71 19.03
C TRP A 144 6.27 -12.71 20.19
N TYR A 145 7.55 -12.96 19.89
CA TYR A 145 8.62 -12.84 20.89
C TYR A 145 8.81 -11.38 21.35
N LYS A 146 8.77 -10.42 20.41
CA LYS A 146 8.87 -8.99 20.70
C LYS A 146 7.70 -8.48 21.53
N THR A 147 6.46 -8.86 21.23
CA THR A 147 5.29 -8.46 22.03
C THR A 147 5.31 -9.09 23.42
N PHE A 148 5.72 -10.35 23.55
CA PHE A 148 5.92 -10.99 24.86
C PHE A 148 6.99 -10.27 25.70
N LEU A 149 8.15 -9.91 25.11
CA LEU A 149 9.18 -9.12 25.80
C LEU A 149 8.67 -7.77 26.30
N VAL A 150 7.88 -7.06 25.49
CA VAL A 150 7.26 -5.78 25.86
C VAL A 150 6.27 -5.97 27.02
N LEU A 151 5.44 -7.00 27.00
CA LEU A 151 4.51 -7.31 28.10
C LEU A 151 5.25 -7.64 29.41
N VAL A 152 6.33 -8.42 29.35
CA VAL A 152 7.18 -8.74 30.51
C VAL A 152 7.86 -7.47 31.05
N ALA A 153 8.35 -6.58 30.18
CA ALA A 153 8.94 -5.31 30.59
C ALA A 153 7.93 -4.37 31.28
N ILE A 154 6.68 -4.32 30.79
CA ILE A 154 5.59 -3.54 31.40
C ILE A 154 5.16 -4.14 32.74
N ALA A 155 4.99 -5.46 32.83
CA ALA A 155 4.67 -6.12 34.10
C ALA A 155 5.78 -5.92 35.14
N GLY A 156 7.05 -6.02 34.72
CA GLY A 156 8.22 -5.77 35.55
C GLY A 156 8.32 -4.34 36.05
N SER A 157 8.06 -3.33 35.19
CA SER A 157 8.10 -1.92 35.61
C SER A 157 6.96 -1.56 36.56
N ILE A 158 5.75 -2.11 36.36
CA ILE A 158 4.63 -1.96 37.30
C ILE A 158 4.98 -2.59 38.65
N ALA A 159 5.48 -3.83 38.68
CA ALA A 159 5.87 -4.51 39.92
C ALA A 159 7.03 -3.77 40.65
N PHE A 160 7.98 -3.22 39.90
CA PHE A 160 9.07 -2.40 40.45
C PHE A 160 8.56 -1.09 41.08
N LEU A 161 7.62 -0.39 40.42
CA LEU A 161 6.98 0.81 40.97
C LEU A 161 6.20 0.51 42.25
N PHE A 162 5.43 -0.59 42.31
CA PHE A 162 4.77 -1.03 43.53
C PHE A 162 5.78 -1.37 44.64
N SER A 163 6.89 -2.03 44.33
CA SER A 163 7.96 -2.32 45.29
C SER A 163 8.55 -1.04 45.89
N LEU A 164 8.90 -0.05 45.05
CA LEU A 164 9.38 1.25 45.54
C LEU A 164 8.35 1.94 46.46
N PHE A 165 7.06 1.87 46.12
CA PHE A 165 5.99 2.47 46.93
C PHE A 165 5.75 1.77 48.28
N ILE A 166 6.21 0.52 48.43
CA ILE A 166 6.18 -0.24 49.69
C ILE A 166 7.44 0.00 50.52
N PHE A 167 8.61 0.11 49.90
CA PHE A 167 9.90 0.24 50.59
C PHE A 167 10.32 1.68 50.93
N PHE A 168 9.75 2.70 50.27
CA PHE A 168 9.98 4.13 50.57
C PHE A 168 8.77 4.80 51.23
N LYS A 169 8.12 4.10 52.17
CA LYS A 169 6.92 4.52 52.89
C LYS A 169 7.14 4.67 54.39
#